data_AF-A0A956ZHH2-F1
#
_entry.id   AF-A0A956ZHH2-F1
#
_cell.length_a   1.000
_cell.length_b   1.000
_cell.length_c   1.000
_cell.angle_alpha   90.00
_cell.angle_beta   90.00
_cell.angle_gamma   90.00
#
_symmetry.space_group_name_H-M   'P 1'
#
loop_
_entity.id
_entity.type
_entity.pdbx_description
1 polymer ?
#
loop_
_entity_poly.entity_id
_entity_poly.type
_entity_poly.pdbx_seq_one_letter_code
_entity_poly.pdbx_strand_id
1 'polypeptide(L)' 'MNPQNNYGVVHFAIEADDVDRARAFYEGVFGWRFEAWGPPGFYRVLSGTAEAPGIEGALYAR' A
#
# COMPACT_ATOMS: atom_id res chain seq x y z
N MET A 1 5.06 -1.93 31.53
CA MET A 1 4.71 -2.10 30.11
C MET A 1 3.25 -1.69 29.93
N ASN A 2 2.94 -0.82 28.97
CA ASN A 2 1.58 -0.33 28.75
C ASN A 2 0.79 -1.36 27.92
N PRO A 3 -0.31 -1.96 28.44
CA PRO A 3 -1.08 -2.98 27.73
C PRO A 3 -1.82 -2.48 26.47
N GLN A 4 -1.71 -1.18 26.13
CA GLN A 4 -2.31 -0.56 24.93
C GLN A 4 -1.39 -0.56 23.70
N ASN A 5 -0.14 -1.02 23.79
CA ASN A 5 0.75 -1.06 22.62
C ASN A 5 0.51 -2.34 21.80
N ASN A 6 -0.20 -2.20 20.69
CA ASN A 6 -0.35 -3.27 19.70
C ASN A 6 0.81 -3.20 18.69
N TYR A 7 1.79 -4.11 18.79
CA TYR A 7 3.01 -4.13 17.95
C TYR A 7 2.77 -4.77 16.56
N GLY A 8 1.70 -4.35 15.87
CA GLY A 8 1.36 -4.82 14.52
C GLY A 8 2.16 -4.12 13.42
N VAL A 9 2.11 -4.67 12.21
CA VAL A 9 2.61 -3.97 11.02
C VAL A 9 1.76 -2.71 10.81
N VAL A 10 2.41 -1.55 10.80
CA VAL A 10 1.74 -0.24 10.62
C VAL A 10 1.93 0.35 9.23
N HIS A 11 2.90 -0.15 8.44
CA HIS A 11 3.18 0.32 7.10
C HIS A 11 4.02 -0.70 6.32
N PHE A 12 3.96 -0.63 4.99
CA PHE A 12 4.85 -1.36 4.08
C PHE A 12 5.15 -0.53 2.83
N ALA A 13 6.27 -0.82 2.18
CA ALA A 13 6.67 -0.21 0.92
C ALA A 13 7.01 -1.30 -0.10
N ILE A 14 6.59 -1.10 -1.34
CA ILE A 14 6.88 -1.96 -2.49
C ILE A 14 7.68 -1.15 -3.48
N GLU A 15 8.89 -1.61 -3.77
CA GLU A 15 9.74 -1.10 -4.84
C GLU A 15 9.56 -1.99 -6.07
N ALA A 16 9.35 -1.38 -7.24
CA ALA A 16 9.11 -2.11 -8.48
C ALA A 16 9.89 -1.51 -9.65
N ASP A 17 10.45 -2.38 -10.50
CA ASP A 17 11.06 -1.97 -11.78
C ASP A 17 10.03 -1.37 -12.75
N ASP A 18 8.78 -1.83 -12.63
CA ASP A 18 7.65 -1.47 -13.47
C ASP A 18 6.44 -1.26 -12.57
N VAL A 19 6.23 0.00 -12.18
CA VAL A 19 5.21 0.41 -11.21
C VAL A 19 3.80 0.14 -11.72
N ASP A 20 3.55 0.38 -13.01
CA ASP A 20 2.23 0.17 -13.60
C ASP A 20 1.87 -1.32 -13.67
N ARG A 21 2.82 -2.19 -14.02
CA ARG A 21 2.60 -3.65 -13.98
C ARG A 21 2.36 -4.14 -12.56
N ALA A 22 3.13 -3.64 -11.59
CA ALA A 22 2.93 -4.00 -10.18
C ALA A 22 1.54 -3.57 -9.70
N ARG A 23 1.14 -2.32 -9.97
CA ARG A 23 -0.18 -1.79 -9.65
C ARG A 23 -1.30 -2.66 -10.22
N ALA A 24 -1.25 -2.95 -11.52
CA ALA A 24 -2.27 -3.79 -12.17
C ALA A 24 -2.36 -5.19 -11.55
N PHE A 25 -1.22 -5.78 -11.16
CA PHE A 25 -1.20 -7.07 -10.47
C PHE A 25 -1.89 -7.01 -9.11
N TYR A 26 -1.54 -6.05 -8.25
CA TYR A 26 -2.12 -5.94 -6.92
C TYR A 26 -3.60 -5.51 -6.95
N GLU A 27 -3.99 -4.66 -7.91
CA GLU A 27 -5.40 -4.35 -8.21
C GLU A 27 -6.17 -5.62 -8.56
N GLY A 28 -5.66 -6.44 -9.49
CA GLY A 28 -6.36 -7.63 -9.99
C GLY A 28 -6.41 -8.81 -9.01
N VAL A 29 -5.34 -9.03 -8.24
CA VAL A 29 -5.24 -10.19 -7.34
C VAL A 29 -5.87 -9.92 -5.98
N PHE A 30 -5.64 -8.73 -5.42
CA PHE A 30 -6.05 -8.42 -4.05
C PHE A 30 -7.16 -7.37 -3.97
N GLY A 31 -7.55 -6.76 -5.10
CA GLY A 31 -8.51 -5.66 -5.09
C GLY A 31 -7.97 -4.40 -4.42
N TRP A 32 -6.65 -4.27 -4.29
CA TRP A 32 -6.03 -3.09 -3.68
C TRP A 32 -6.25 -1.86 -4.54
N ARG A 33 -6.33 -0.70 -3.90
CA ARG A 33 -6.50 0.59 -4.58
C ARG A 33 -5.24 1.44 -4.44
N PHE A 34 -4.97 2.26 -5.44
CA PHE A 34 -3.77 3.07 -5.54
C PHE A 34 -4.12 4.52 -5.83
N GLU A 35 -3.56 5.43 -5.05
CA GLU A 35 -3.77 6.87 -5.19
C GLU A 35 -2.42 7.54 -5.45
N ALA A 36 -2.35 8.40 -6.47
CA ALA A 36 -1.14 9.16 -6.73
C ALA A 36 -0.83 10.06 -5.51
N TRP A 37 0.38 9.95 -4.97
CA TRP A 37 0.75 10.64 -3.74
C TRP A 37 2.22 11.07 -3.79
N GLY A 38 2.46 12.29 -4.27
CA GLY A 38 3.82 12.85 -4.42
C GLY A 38 4.27 12.90 -5.89
N PRO A 39 5.56 12.65 -6.19
CA PRO A 39 6.09 12.76 -7.54
C PRO A 39 5.49 11.70 -8.49
N PRO A 40 5.61 11.89 -9.82
CA PRO A 40 5.14 10.91 -10.79
C PRO A 40 5.71 9.51 -10.50
N GLY A 41 4.83 8.51 -10.47
CA GLY A 41 5.21 7.13 -10.17
C GLY A 41 5.23 6.77 -8.68
N PHE A 42 4.87 7.69 -7.77
CA PHE A 42 4.69 7.39 -6.35
C PHE A 42 3.20 7.24 -6.01
N TYR A 43 2.85 6.10 -5.43
CA TYR A 43 1.47 5.78 -5.07
C TYR A 43 1.34 5.42 -3.59
N ARG A 44 0.26 5.92 -2.97
CA ARG A 44 -0.27 5.39 -1.71
C ARG A 44 -1.10 4.15 -2.01
N VAL A 45 -0.88 3.10 -1.22
CA VAL A 45 -1.56 1.81 -1.35
C VAL A 45 -2.62 1.68 -0.27
N LEU A 46 -3.85 1.40 -0.69
CA LEU A 46 -4.98 1.11 0.18
C LEU A 46 -5.29 -0.39 0.08
N SER A 47 -4.86 -1.17 1.08
CA SER A 47 -4.97 -2.63 1.07
C SER A 47 -6.32 -3.18 1.57
N GLY A 48 -7.21 -2.31 2.04
CA GLY A 48 -8.53 -2.66 2.55
C GLY A 48 -9.67 -1.79 1.99
N THR A 49 -10.86 -2.01 2.54
CA THR A 49 -12.09 -1.30 2.18
C THR A 49 -12.34 -0.11 3.12
N ALA A 50 -13.36 0.70 2.86
CA ALA A 50 -13.70 1.81 3.77
C ALA A 50 -14.15 1.30 5.16
N GLU A 51 -14.75 0.12 5.22
CA GLU A 51 -15.27 -0.53 6.43
C GLU A 51 -14.16 -1.29 7.19
N ALA A 52 -13.14 -1.76 6.47
CA ALA A 52 -11.98 -2.46 7.01
C ALA A 52 -10.70 -1.96 6.29
N PRO A 53 -10.10 -0.84 6.75
CA PRO A 53 -9.09 -0.08 5.98
C PRO A 53 -7.79 -0.81 5.67
N GLY A 54 -7.51 -1.94 6.34
CA GLY A 54 -6.26 -2.66 6.17
C GLY A 54 -5.06 -1.83 6.61
N ILE A 55 -3.88 -2.17 6.07
CA ILE A 55 -2.63 -1.43 6.31
C ILE A 55 -2.36 -0.56 5.09
N GLU A 56 -1.99 0.69 5.30
CA GLU A 56 -1.60 1.57 4.20
C GLU A 56 -0.11 1.41 3.86
N GLY A 57 0.17 1.44 2.57
CA GLY A 57 1.52 1.25 2.05
C GLY A 57 1.93 2.28 1.00
N ALA A 58 3.13 2.09 0.46
CA ALA A 58 3.63 2.84 -0.69
C ALA A 58 4.03 1.88 -1.83
N LEU A 59 3.87 2.33 -3.07
CA LEU A 59 4.40 1.70 -4.26
C LEU A 59 5.15 2.76 -5.08
N TYR A 60 6.43 2.50 -5.36
CA TYR A 60 7.27 3.41 -6.14
C TYR A 60 8.34 2.66 -6.93
N ALA A 61 8.96 3.37 -7.88
CA ALA A 61 10.05 2.82 -8.67
C ALA A 61 11.30 2.61 -7.82
N ARG A 62 12.00 1.50 -8.02
CA ARG A 62 13.31 1.24 -7.39
C ARG A 62 14.38 2.27 -7.79
#